data_AF-T1A8W0-F1
#
_entry.id   AF-T1A8W0-F1
#
_cell.length_a   1.000
_cell.length_b   1.000
_cell.length_c   1.000
_cell.angle_alpha   90.00
_cell.angle_beta   90.00
_cell.angle_gamma   90.00
#
_symmetry.space_group_name_H-M   'P 1'
#
loop_
_entity.id
_entity.type
_entity.pdbx_description
1 polymer ?
#
loop_
_entity_poly.entity_id
_entity_poly.type
_entity_poly.pdbx_seq_one_letter_code
_entity_poly.pdbx_strand_id
1 'polypeptide(L)'
;MARLIRRQVERQAVTALVVDHDVYFLDLACDRLMVFHHPAEAPKEGAGRGPFPMRTGMNALLREIGITFRRDADTLRPRINQEGSVLDREQRASGEYYYEPAA
;
A
#
# COMPACT_ATOMS: atom_id res chain seq x y z
N MET A 1 1.50 -16.33 -7.00
CA MET A 1 0.09 -16.51 -6.56
C MET A 1 -0.75 -15.27 -6.84
N ALA A 2 -0.37 -14.07 -6.38
CA ALA A 2 -1.06 -12.79 -6.65
C ALA A 2 -1.52 -12.60 -8.11
N ARG A 3 -0.58 -12.73 -9.07
CA ARG A 3 -0.88 -12.62 -10.51
C ARG A 3 -1.90 -13.63 -11.02
N LEU A 4 -2.00 -14.81 -10.40
CA LEU A 4 -2.96 -15.83 -10.81
C LEU A 4 -4.37 -15.45 -10.34
N ILE A 5 -4.50 -14.93 -9.11
CA ILE A 5 -5.77 -14.43 -8.57
C ILE A 5 -6.28 -13.29 -9.44
N ARG A 6 -5.44 -12.29 -9.71
CA ARG A 6 -5.78 -11.18 -10.59
C ARG A 6 -6.30 -11.64 -11.95
N ARG A 7 -5.55 -12.51 -12.64
CA ARG A 7 -5.96 -13.06 -13.94
C ARG A 7 -7.26 -13.86 -13.87
N GLN A 8 -7.50 -14.59 -12.78
CA GLN A 8 -8.73 -15.36 -12.61
C GLN A 8 -9.94 -14.44 -12.47
N VAL A 9 -9.83 -13.40 -11.64
CA VAL A 9 -10.87 -12.40 -11.38
C VAL A 9 -11.20 -11.65 -12.67
N GLU A 10 -10.18 -11.20 -13.41
CA GLU A 10 -10.33 -10.57 -14.73
C GLU A 10 -11.00 -11.51 -15.73
N ARG A 11 -10.56 -12.78 -15.83
CA ARG A 11 -11.11 -13.76 -16.77
C ARG A 11 -12.58 -14.09 -16.49
N GLN A 12 -12.96 -14.14 -15.21
CA GLN A 12 -14.34 -14.42 -14.80
C GLN A 12 -15.23 -13.17 -14.81
N ALA A 13 -14.67 -11.98 -15.04
CA ALA A 13 -15.36 -10.70 -14.95
C ALA A 13 -16.11 -10.51 -13.62
N VAL A 14 -15.50 -10.96 -12.53
CA VAL A 14 -16.05 -10.82 -11.16
C VAL A 14 -15.24 -9.78 -10.38
N THR A 15 -15.80 -9.30 -9.27
CA THR A 15 -15.09 -8.46 -8.31
C THR A 15 -14.59 -9.33 -7.15
N ALA A 16 -13.35 -9.11 -6.71
CA ALA A 16 -12.80 -9.76 -5.53
C ALA A 16 -12.47 -8.73 -4.44
N LEU A 17 -12.80 -9.05 -3.20
CA LEU A 17 -12.31 -8.35 -2.02
C LEU A 17 -11.24 -9.23 -1.37
N VAL A 18 -10.04 -8.67 -1.19
CA VAL A 18 -8.88 -9.37 -0.65
C VAL A 18 -8.45 -8.68 0.64
N VAL A 19 -8.33 -9.46 1.71
CA VAL A 19 -7.83 -8.99 3.01
C VAL A 19 -6.54 -9.75 3.30
N ASP A 20 -5.43 -9.02 3.35
CA ASP A 20 -4.11 -9.56 3.65
C ASP A 20 -3.29 -8.52 4.42
N HIS A 21 -2.24 -8.99 5.07
CA HIS A 21 -1.25 -8.20 5.78
C HIS A 21 0.01 -7.97 4.92
N ASP A 22 0.24 -8.78 3.89
CA ASP A 22 1.33 -8.58 2.95
C ASP A 22 0.98 -7.48 1.92
N VAL A 23 1.48 -6.27 2.18
CA VAL A 23 1.29 -5.11 1.30
C VAL A 23 1.84 -5.32 -0.12
N TYR A 24 2.86 -6.16 -0.30
CA TYR A 24 3.41 -6.45 -1.62
C TYR A 24 2.48 -7.38 -2.41
N PHE A 25 1.86 -8.35 -1.74
CA PHE A 25 0.83 -9.18 -2.36
C PHE A 25 -0.35 -8.32 -2.83
N LEU A 26 -0.82 -7.39 -1.99
CA LEU A 26 -1.91 -6.48 -2.32
C LEU A 26 -1.58 -5.60 -3.53
N ASP A 27 -0.38 -5.02 -3.58
CA ASP A 27 0.09 -4.21 -4.72
C ASP A 27 0.07 -5.00 -6.05
N LEU A 28 0.42 -6.29 -6.01
CA LEU A 28 0.42 -7.14 -7.20
C LEU A 28 -0.98 -7.64 -7.61
N ALA A 29 -1.88 -7.83 -6.65
CA ALA A 29 -3.17 -8.50 -6.87
C ALA A 29 -4.35 -7.54 -7.04
N CYS A 30 -4.28 -6.33 -6.50
CA CYS A 30 -5.42 -5.43 -6.34
C CYS A 30 -5.26 -4.12 -7.15
N ASP A 31 -6.39 -3.51 -7.52
CA ASP A 31 -6.41 -2.22 -8.23
C ASP A 31 -6.70 -1.03 -7.30
N ARG A 32 -7.32 -1.28 -6.15
CA ARG A 32 -7.76 -0.28 -5.16
C ARG A 32 -7.58 -0.80 -3.74
N LEU A 33 -7.37 0.10 -2.78
CA LEU A 33 -7.20 -0.21 -1.37
C LEU A 33 -8.34 0.36 -0.53
N MET A 34 -8.73 -0.37 0.51
CA MET A 34 -9.40 0.22 1.67
C MET A 34 -8.41 0.25 2.83
N VAL A 35 -8.32 1.38 3.51
CA VAL A 35 -7.44 1.57 4.68
C VAL A 35 -8.31 1.54 5.94
N PHE A 36 -7.94 0.71 6.89
CA PHE A 36 -8.58 0.66 8.21
C PHE A 36 -7.67 1.34 9.23
N HIS A 37 -8.27 2.19 10.06
CA HIS A 37 -7.59 2.93 11.12
C HIS A 37 -8.43 2.93 12.39
N HIS A 38 -7.78 3.22 13.52
CA HIS A 38 -8.46 3.43 14.80
C HIS A 38 -8.60 4.92 15.04
N PRO A 39 -9.84 5.46 15.18
CA PRO A 39 -10.03 6.84 15.60
C PRO A 39 -9.40 7.07 16.96
N ALA A 40 -8.70 8.20 17.14
CA ALA A 40 -7.99 8.51 18.39
C ALA A 40 -8.94 8.57 19.59
N GLU A 41 -10.16 9.04 19.36
CA GLU A 41 -11.24 9.17 20.34
C GLU A 41 -11.89 7.82 20.73
N ALA A 42 -11.76 6.77 19.91
CA ALA A 42 -12.41 5.48 20.12
C ALA A 42 -11.51 4.29 19.73
N PRO A 43 -10.50 3.93 20.56
CA PRO A 43 -9.50 2.92 20.22
C PRO A 43 -10.05 1.49 20.02
N LYS A 44 -11.27 1.22 20.52
CA LYS A 44 -11.96 -0.06 20.36
C LYS A 44 -12.77 -0.15 19.07
N GLU A 45 -12.91 0.96 18.35
CA GLU A 45 -13.63 1.03 17.08
C GLU A 45 -12.63 1.10 15.93
N GLY A 46 -13.01 0.56 14.78
CA GLY A 46 -12.23 0.63 13.54
C GLY A 46 -13.05 1.34 12.47
N ALA A 47 -12.41 2.25 11.74
CA ALA A 47 -13.04 2.96 10.64
C ALA A 47 -12.32 2.62 9.32
N GLY A 48 -13.07 2.14 8.34
CA GLY A 48 -12.59 1.90 6.98
C GLY A 48 -12.75 3.14 6.11
N ARG A 49 -11.73 3.50 5.33
CA ARG A 49 -11.77 4.57 4.32
C ARG A 49 -11.41 4.01 2.94
N GLY A 50 -12.05 4.52 1.90
CA GLY A 50 -11.82 4.13 0.51
C GLY A 50 -13.10 3.74 -0.24
N PRO A 51 -13.02 3.00 -1.36
CA PRO A 51 -11.80 2.45 -1.96
C PRO A 51 -10.96 3.52 -2.70
N PHE A 52 -9.69 3.63 -2.36
CA PHE A 52 -8.75 4.56 -2.97
C PHE A 52 -7.95 3.91 -4.11
N PRO A 53 -7.44 4.68 -5.08
CA PRO A 53 -6.37 4.22 -5.96
C PRO A 53 -5.16 3.73 -5.16
N MET A 54 -4.41 2.74 -5.67
CA MET A 54 -3.29 2.13 -4.95
C MET A 54 -2.30 3.12 -4.35
N ARG A 55 -1.80 4.07 -5.15
CA ARG A 55 -0.84 5.07 -4.67
C ARG A 55 -1.39 5.89 -3.51
N THR A 56 -2.63 6.37 -3.60
CA THR A 56 -3.24 7.20 -2.56
C THR A 56 -3.51 6.40 -1.29
N GLY A 57 -4.08 5.20 -1.43
CA GLY A 57 -4.36 4.33 -0.29
C GLY A 57 -3.09 3.88 0.44
N MET A 58 -2.06 3.49 -0.31
CA MET A 58 -0.80 3.05 0.27
C MET A 58 -0.04 4.20 0.93
N ASN A 59 -0.02 5.39 0.33
CA ASN A 59 0.55 6.58 0.99
C ASN A 59 -0.17 6.90 2.31
N ALA A 60 -1.51 6.80 2.35
CA ALA A 60 -2.26 7.03 3.58
C ALA A 60 -1.92 5.99 4.67
N LEU A 61 -1.91 4.71 4.30
CA LEU A 61 -1.57 3.60 5.20
C LEU A 61 -0.13 3.72 5.75
N LEU A 62 0.85 3.88 4.87
CA LEU A 62 2.26 3.92 5.24
C LEU A 62 2.60 5.16 6.08
N ARG A 63 1.92 6.29 5.83
CA ARG A 63 2.03 7.50 6.65
C ARG A 63 1.53 7.27 8.07
N GLU A 64 0.42 6.58 8.23
CA GLU A 64 -0.16 6.29 9.55
C GLU A 64 0.73 5.35 10.37
N ILE A 65 1.32 4.34 9.72
CA ILE A 65 2.27 3.41 10.35
C ILE A 65 3.64 4.08 10.57
N GLY A 66 3.92 5.18 9.86
CA GLY A 66 5.16 5.94 10.00
C GLY A 66 6.36 5.29 9.33
N ILE A 67 6.18 4.61 8.21
CA ILE A 67 7.24 3.93 7.44
C ILE A 67 7.25 4.40 5.98
N THR A 68 8.40 4.39 5.32
CA THR A 68 8.51 4.72 3.88
C THR A 68 9.05 3.54 3.07
N PHE A 69 8.57 3.42 1.84
CA PHE A 69 8.91 2.33 0.92
C PHE A 69 9.66 2.88 -0.29
N ARG A 70 10.68 2.14 -0.73
CA ARG A 70 11.35 2.32 -2.02
C ARG A 70 11.16 1.10 -2.90
N ARG A 71 11.33 1.28 -4.21
CA ARG A 71 11.38 0.17 -5.14
C ARG A 71 12.83 -0.21 -5.41
N ASP A 72 13.16 -1.48 -5.18
CA ASP A 72 14.46 -2.02 -5.51
C ASP A 72 14.65 -2.05 -7.04
N ALA A 73 15.76 -1.49 -7.54
CA ALA A 73 15.96 -1.32 -8.98
C ALA A 73 16.11 -2.66 -9.73
N ASP A 74 16.73 -3.65 -9.10
CA ASP A 74 17.01 -4.94 -9.72
C ASP A 74 15.80 -5.88 -9.66
N THR A 75 15.12 -5.91 -8.51
CA THR A 75 14.02 -6.86 -8.26
C THR A 75 12.63 -6.28 -8.41
N LEU A 76 12.52 -4.95 -8.54
CA LEU A 76 11.26 -4.18 -8.55
C LEU A 76 10.39 -4.38 -7.30
N ARG A 77 10.96 -4.97 -6.25
CA ARG A 77 10.24 -5.27 -4.99
C ARG A 77 10.22 -4.03 -4.11
N PRO A 78 9.11 -3.79 -3.40
CA PRO A 78 9.08 -2.79 -2.34
C PRO A 78 10.02 -3.18 -1.19
N ARG A 79 10.79 -2.22 -0.70
CA ARG A 79 11.68 -2.34 0.45
C ARG A 79 11.42 -1.19 1.41
N ILE A 80 11.39 -1.50 2.71
CA ILE A 80 11.29 -0.49 3.77
C ILE A 80 12.60 0.28 3.84
N ASN A 81 12.53 1.60 3.91
CA ASN A 81 13.70 2.41 4.21
C ASN A 81 14.03 2.37 5.70
N GLN A 82 15.32 2.45 6.03
CA GLN A 82 15.73 2.65 7.40
C GLN A 82 15.24 4.02 7.88
N GLU A 83 14.63 4.04 9.06
CA GLU A 83 14.11 5.25 9.68
C GLU A 83 15.21 6.31 9.81
N GLY A 84 14.90 7.54 9.39
CA GLY A 84 15.83 8.66 9.47
C GLY A 84 16.97 8.63 8.44
N SER A 85 17.02 7.63 7.55
CA SER A 85 17.92 7.65 6.39
C SER A 85 17.64 8.86 5.49
N VAL A 86 18.60 9.24 4.64
CA VAL A 86 18.44 10.38 3.72
C VAL A 86 17.18 10.23 2.86
N LEU A 87 17.00 9.06 2.24
CA LEU A 87 15.83 8.72 1.43
C LEU A 87 14.51 8.75 2.23
N ASP A 88 14.50 8.21 3.45
CA ASP A 88 13.29 8.22 4.30
C ASP A 88 12.87 9.67 4.62
N ARG A 89 13.82 10.55 4.93
CA ARG A 89 13.53 11.96 5.21
C ARG A 89 13.02 12.71 3.98
N GLU A 90 13.62 12.49 2.83
CA GLU A 90 13.20 13.09 1.56
C GLU A 90 11.76 12.67 1.18
N GLN A 91 11.47 11.37 1.27
CA GLN A 91 10.14 10.82 1.00
C GLN A 91 9.07 11.32 1.98
N ARG A 92 9.39 11.43 3.27
CA ARG A 92 8.47 12.03 4.25
C ARG A 92 8.21 13.50 3.94
N ALA A 93 9.25 14.25 3.57
CA ALA A 93 9.13 15.67 3.26
C ALA A 93 8.29 15.93 2.00
N SER A 94 8.38 15.05 0.98
CA SER A 94 7.53 15.13 -0.22
C SER A 94 6.13 14.54 -0.02
N GLY A 95 5.92 13.81 1.09
CA GLY A 95 4.68 13.11 1.35
C GLY A 95 4.51 11.80 0.56
N GLU A 96 5.56 11.33 -0.11
CA GLU A 96 5.62 10.09 -0.90
C GLU A 96 6.19 8.94 -0.06
N TYR A 97 5.34 8.41 0.81
CA TYR A 97 5.62 7.22 1.63
C TYR A 97 5.62 5.94 0.79
N TYR A 98 4.88 5.96 -0.31
CA TYR A 98 4.90 4.94 -1.34
C TYR A 98 5.86 5.31 -2.47
N TYR A 99 6.38 4.31 -3.18
CA TYR A 99 7.30 4.56 -4.28
C TYR A 99 6.61 5.23 -5.47
N GLU A 100 7.33 6.08 -6.20
CA GLU A 100 6.85 6.62 -7.47
C GLU A 100 6.73 5.48 -8.50
N PRO A 101 5.67 5.46 -9.33
CA PRO A 101 5.62 4.53 -10.46
C PRO A 101 6.90 4.70 -11.26
N ALA A 102 7.55 3.60 -11.63
CA ALA A 102 8.60 3.66 -12.63
C ALA A 102 8.00 4.34 -13.86
N ALA A 103 8.60 5.46 -14.28
CA ALA A 103 8.25 6.15 -15.51
C ALA A 103 8.41 5.22 -16.72
#